data_AF-A0A8C9J594-F1
#
_entry.id   AF-A0A8C9J594-F1
#
_cell.length_a   1.000
_cell.length_b   1.000
_cell.length_c   1.000
_cell.angle_alpha   90.00
_cell.angle_beta   90.00
_cell.angle_gamma   90.00
#
_symmetry.space_group_name_H-M   'P 1'
#
loop_
_entity.id
_entity.type
_entity.pdbx_description
1 polymer ?
#
loop_
_entity_poly.entity_id
_entity_poly.type
_entity_poly.pdbx_seq_one_letter_code
_entity_poly.pdbx_strand_id
1 'polypeptide(L)'
;MGKQKKARKYATMKRMLSLQDQRLKEKDRLKPKKKEKKDPSALKEREVPQHPSCLFFQYNTQLGPPYHILVYTNVINFSIKH
;
A
#
# COMPACT_ATOMS: atom_id res chain seq x y z
N MET A 1 15.61 -51.91 -12.94
CA MET A 1 16.19 -50.61 -12.52
C MET A 1 16.70 -49.87 -13.75
N GLY A 2 15.88 -49.03 -14.39
CA GLY A 2 16.23 -48.37 -15.65
C GLY A 2 17.12 -47.15 -15.43
N LYS A 3 18.27 -47.08 -16.13
CA LYS A 3 19.16 -45.91 -16.12
C LYS A 3 18.44 -44.69 -16.70
N GLN A 4 18.46 -43.57 -15.99
CA GLN A 4 17.81 -42.33 -16.40
C GLN A 4 18.58 -41.71 -17.59
N LYS A 5 17.96 -41.68 -18.77
CA LYS A 5 18.62 -41.30 -20.03
C LYS A 5 18.80 -39.78 -20.23
N LYS A 6 18.17 -38.93 -19.42
CA LYS A 6 18.21 -37.47 -19.55
C LYS A 6 18.63 -36.81 -18.25
N ALA A 7 19.70 -36.01 -18.33
CA ALA A 7 20.15 -35.14 -17.24
C ALA A 7 19.15 -34.00 -17.01
N ARG A 8 18.92 -33.65 -15.73
CA ARG A 8 18.07 -32.50 -15.37
C ARG A 8 18.80 -31.20 -15.72
N LYS A 9 18.06 -30.24 -16.27
CA LYS A 9 18.60 -28.89 -16.50
C LYS A 9 18.54 -28.11 -15.18
N TYR A 10 19.63 -27.43 -14.84
CA TYR A 10 19.70 -26.54 -13.68
C TYR A 10 19.13 -25.17 -14.04
N ALA A 11 18.66 -24.42 -13.04
CA ALA A 11 18.05 -23.08 -13.19
C ALA A 11 16.81 -23.01 -14.12
N THR A 12 16.02 -24.07 -14.21
CA THR A 12 14.76 -24.03 -14.95
C THR A 12 13.74 -23.14 -14.23
N MET A 13 13.43 -21.98 -14.80
CA MET A 13 12.39 -21.07 -14.31
C MET A 13 11.03 -21.39 -14.93
N LYS A 14 9.93 -21.05 -14.21
CA LYS A 14 8.58 -21.07 -14.77
C LYS A 14 8.52 -20.05 -15.92
N ARG A 15 7.94 -20.43 -17.07
CA ARG A 15 7.76 -19.51 -18.20
C ARG A 15 6.87 -18.33 -17.76
N MET A 16 7.41 -17.12 -17.83
CA MET A 16 6.68 -15.87 -17.62
C MET A 16 6.37 -15.21 -18.96
N LEU A 17 5.30 -14.41 -18.99
CA LEU A 17 4.95 -13.61 -20.17
C LEU A 17 6.03 -12.54 -20.41
N SER A 18 6.49 -12.42 -21.65
CA SER A 18 7.44 -11.38 -22.04
C SER A 18 6.73 -10.03 -22.19
N LEU A 19 7.44 -8.93 -21.90
CA LEU A 19 6.96 -7.57 -22.19
C LEU A 19 6.75 -7.30 -23.70
N GLN A 20 7.36 -8.12 -24.56
CA GLN A 20 7.26 -8.03 -26.02
C GLN A 20 6.19 -8.98 -26.60
N ASP A 21 5.44 -9.70 -25.77
CA ASP A 21 4.43 -10.64 -26.26
C ASP A 21 3.35 -9.90 -27.09
N GLN A 22 3.04 -10.41 -28.28
CA GLN A 22 2.05 -9.84 -29.19
C GLN A 22 0.63 -9.82 -28.57
N ARG A 23 0.36 -10.70 -27.59
CA ARG A 23 -0.91 -10.75 -26.85
C ARG A 23 -1.05 -9.64 -25.82
N LEU A 24 0.05 -8.96 -25.45
CA LEU A 24 0.05 -7.89 -24.46
C LEU A 24 -0.31 -6.56 -25.13
N LYS A 25 -1.36 -5.89 -24.64
CA LYS A 25 -1.78 -4.57 -25.12
C LYS A 25 -0.72 -3.52 -24.74
N GLU A 26 -0.54 -2.51 -25.58
CA GLU A 26 0.47 -1.46 -25.33
C GLU A 26 0.31 -0.74 -23.98
N LYS A 27 -0.92 -0.61 -23.49
CA LYS A 27 -1.23 -0.04 -22.18
C LYS A 27 -0.64 -0.85 -21.02
N ASP A 28 -0.57 -2.17 -21.16
CA ASP A 28 -0.05 -3.09 -20.16
C ASP A 28 1.47 -3.32 -20.31
N ARG A 29 2.04 -2.94 -21.47
CA ARG A 29 3.50 -2.91 -21.72
C ARG A 29 4.18 -1.75 -21.02
N LEU A 30 3.46 -0.64 -20.87
CA LEU A 30 3.96 0.55 -20.20
C LEU A 30 4.09 0.24 -18.70
N LYS A 31 5.34 0.18 -18.22
CA LYS A 31 5.59 0.25 -16.78
C LYS A 31 4.82 1.48 -16.26
N PRO A 32 4.08 1.39 -15.14
CA PRO A 32 3.39 2.54 -14.58
C PRO A 32 4.40 3.68 -14.53
N LYS A 33 4.05 4.81 -15.17
CA LYS A 33 4.96 5.96 -15.30
C LYS A 33 5.57 6.19 -13.92
N LYS A 34 6.87 5.93 -13.78
CA LYS A 34 7.60 6.34 -12.58
C LYS A 34 7.28 7.81 -12.44
N LYS A 35 6.69 8.21 -11.31
CA LYS A 35 6.45 9.61 -10.98
C LYS A 35 7.68 10.38 -11.44
N GLU A 36 7.49 11.29 -12.39
CA GLU A 36 8.58 12.04 -13.01
C GLU A 36 9.49 12.55 -11.89
N LYS A 37 10.81 12.39 -12.08
CA LYS A 37 11.77 12.94 -11.13
C LYS A 37 11.56 14.46 -11.18
N LYS A 38 10.81 14.99 -10.20
CA LYS A 38 10.56 16.44 -10.07
C LYS A 38 11.89 17.17 -10.26
N ASP A 39 11.89 18.17 -11.14
CA ASP A 39 13.06 18.98 -11.48
C ASP A 39 13.79 19.43 -10.20
N PRO A 40 15.13 19.42 -10.17
CA PRO A 40 15.89 19.81 -8.98
C PRO A 40 15.71 21.28 -8.59
N SER A 41 15.21 22.11 -9.52
CA SER A 41 14.92 23.54 -9.30
C SER A 41 13.49 23.81 -8.82
N ALA A 42 12.58 22.85 -8.97
CA ALA A 42 11.22 22.99 -8.47
C ALA A 42 11.21 22.80 -6.95
N LEU A 43 10.64 23.76 -6.21
CA LEU A 43 10.36 23.64 -4.79
C LEU A 43 9.59 22.32 -4.56
N LYS A 44 10.27 21.32 -4.00
CA LYS A 44 9.63 20.08 -3.56
C LYS A 44 8.80 20.43 -2.34
N GLU A 45 7.53 20.74 -2.57
CA GLU A 45 6.54 20.83 -1.51
C GLU A 45 6.53 19.49 -0.77
N ARG A 46 7.13 19.51 0.43
CA ARG A 46 7.15 18.37 1.34
C ARG A 46 5.96 18.56 2.25
N GLU A 47 4.88 17.86 1.93
CA GLU A 47 3.73 17.74 2.83
C GLU A 47 4.18 16.96 4.07
N VAL A 48 4.62 17.70 5.10
CA VAL A 48 4.83 17.14 6.42
C VAL A 48 3.55 17.39 7.21
N PRO A 49 2.85 16.34 7.67
CA PRO A 49 1.67 16.55 8.50
C PRO A 49 2.08 17.30 9.77
N GLN A 50 1.44 18.44 10.01
CA GLN A 50 1.66 19.23 11.21
C GLN A 50 0.97 18.57 12.40
N HIS A 51 1.63 18.57 13.56
CA HIS A 51 1.01 18.10 14.79
C HIS A 51 -0.14 19.04 15.19
N PRO A 52 -1.32 18.50 15.57
CA PRO A 52 -2.44 19.34 15.95
C PRO A 52 -2.14 20.13 17.23
N SER A 53 -2.62 21.37 17.30
CA SER A 53 -2.36 22.29 18.41
C SER A 53 -3.03 21.88 19.73
N CYS A 54 -4.04 21.01 19.69
CA CYS A 54 -4.78 20.54 20.87
C CYS A 54 -4.07 19.42 21.65
N LEU A 55 -2.96 18.89 21.14
CA LEU A 55 -2.21 17.81 21.77
C LEU A 55 -1.00 18.35 22.55
N PHE A 56 -0.94 18.04 23.84
CA PHE A 56 0.26 18.16 24.66
C PHE A 56 0.92 16.79 24.75
N PHE A 57 1.96 16.54 23.96
CA PHE A 57 2.50 15.20 23.70
C PHE A 57 1.39 14.25 23.18
N GLN A 58 0.93 13.31 23.99
CA GLN A 58 -0.18 12.39 23.67
C GLN A 58 -1.49 12.77 24.37
N TYR A 59 -1.47 13.79 25.24
CA TYR A 59 -2.65 14.25 25.97
C TYR A 59 -3.49 15.21 25.12
N ASN A 60 -4.76 14.91 24.93
CA ASN A 60 -5.68 15.75 24.17
C ASN A 60 -6.47 16.69 25.09
N THR A 61 -6.11 17.97 25.05
CA THR A 61 -6.75 19.03 25.86
C THR A 61 -8.18 19.37 25.42
N GLN A 62 -8.58 18.97 24.20
CA GLN A 62 -9.92 19.20 23.66
C GLN A 62 -10.96 18.21 24.19
N LEU A 63 -10.52 17.10 24.80
CA LEU A 63 -11.42 16.14 25.43
C LEU A 63 -11.85 16.67 26.79
N GLY A 64 -12.87 17.53 26.77
CA GLY A 64 -13.57 18.02 27.96
C GLY A 64 -15.09 17.87 27.81
N PRO A 65 -15.85 17.99 28.91
CA PRO A 65 -17.30 18.02 28.85
C PRO A 65 -17.82 19.24 28.07
N PRO A 66 -18.90 19.11 27.27
CA PRO A 66 -19.59 17.86 26.92
C PRO A 66 -18.79 17.00 25.92
N TYR A 67 -18.69 15.69 26.19
CA TYR A 67 -17.92 14.79 25.33
C TYR A 67 -18.67 14.46 24.03
N HIS A 68 -17.93 14.46 22.92
CA HIS A 68 -18.40 13.96 21.63
C HIS A 68 -17.91 12.53 21.41
N ILE A 69 -18.82 11.55 21.46
CA ILE A 69 -18.51 10.13 21.37
C ILE A 69 -18.96 9.59 20.00
N LEU A 70 -18.03 9.00 19.24
CA LEU A 70 -18.35 8.28 18.02
C LEU A 70 -18.74 6.84 18.39
N VAL A 71 -19.98 6.46 18.09
CA VAL A 71 -20.49 5.13 18.41
C VAL A 71 -20.55 4.29 17.13
N TYR A 72 -19.91 3.12 17.16
CA TYR A 72 -19.95 2.15 16.06
C TYR A 72 -21.04 1.09 16.28
N THR A 73 -21.50 0.44 15.21
CA THR A 73 -22.56 -0.58 15.26
C THR A 73 -22.25 -1.72 16.22
N ASN A 74 -21.00 -2.19 16.30
CA ASN A 74 -20.62 -3.23 17.26
C ASN A 74 -20.75 -2.75 18.71
N VAL A 75 -20.43 -1.47 19.00
CA VAL A 75 -20.56 -0.92 20.36
C VAL A 75 -22.04 -0.96 20.78
N ILE A 76 -22.95 -0.54 19.90
CA ILE A 76 -24.39 -0.58 20.14
C ILE A 76 -24.86 -2.03 20.38
N ASN A 77 -24.47 -2.95 19.49
CA ASN A 77 -24.89 -4.35 19.58
C ASN A 77 -24.40 -5.05 20.86
N PHE A 78 -23.16 -4.77 21.29
CA PHE A 78 -22.62 -5.33 22.53
C PHE A 78 -23.22 -4.67 23.78
N SER A 79 -23.47 -3.36 23.75
CA SER A 79 -24.08 -2.63 24.87
C SER A 79 -25.55 -2.95 25.10
N ILE A 80 -26.27 -3.49 24.10
CA ILE A 80 -27.66 -3.95 24.26
C ILE A 80 -27.72 -5.42 24.70
N LYS A 81 -26.74 -6.23 24.29
CA LYS A 81 -26.70 -7.67 24.56
C LYS A 81 -26.26 -8.01 25.99
N HIS A 82 -25.36 -7.21 26.56
CA HIS A 82 -24.83 -7.35 27.92
C HIS A 82 -25.45 -6.32 28.84
#